data_AF-A0A846LKZ8-F1
#
_entry.id   AF-A0A846LKZ8-F1
#
_cell.length_a   1.000
_cell.length_b   1.000
_cell.length_c   1.000
_cell.angle_alpha   90.00
_cell.angle_beta   90.00
_cell.angle_gamma   90.00
#
_symmetry.space_group_name_H-M   'P 1'
#
loop_
_entity.id
_entity.type
_entity.pdbx_description
1 polymer ?
#
loop_
_entity_poly.entity_id
_entity_poly.type
_entity_poly.pdbx_seq_one_letter_code
_entity_poly.pdbx_strand_id
1 'polypeptide(L)'
;MSEHSGRGQGHQTSARVIEQSTREEGIVRAGATPVHDEHPADWGWHAESGRVGRITGWLMVLALLALLFGNHDGQVENLWILGFALTLVVMLLWDVRRRKNAWRSR
;
A
#
# COMPACT_ATOMS: atom_id res chain seq x y z
N MET A 1 29.20 -26.97 -34.43
CA MET A 1 28.09 -27.53 -33.62
C MET A 1 28.68 -27.98 -32.30
N SER A 2 28.63 -27.12 -31.29
CA SER A 2 29.18 -27.38 -29.95
C SER A 2 28.12 -28.06 -29.09
N GLU A 3 28.38 -29.30 -28.70
CA GLU A 3 27.50 -30.10 -27.86
C GLU A 3 27.45 -29.54 -26.43
N HIS A 4 26.26 -29.11 -26.00
CA HIS A 4 26.01 -28.76 -24.62
C HIS A 4 25.65 -30.04 -23.85
N SER A 5 26.68 -30.71 -23.31
CA SER A 5 26.53 -31.87 -22.43
C SER A 5 25.72 -31.50 -21.19
N GLY A 6 24.44 -31.89 -21.16
CA GLY A 6 23.57 -31.77 -19.99
C GLY A 6 24.16 -32.52 -18.81
N ARG A 7 24.60 -31.79 -17.78
CA ARG A 7 25.05 -32.39 -16.52
C ARG A 7 23.85 -32.94 -15.76
N GLY A 8 24.03 -34.15 -15.22
CA GLY A 8 22.98 -35.03 -14.71
C GLY A 8 21.93 -34.38 -13.81
N GLN A 9 20.67 -34.70 -14.12
CA GLN A 9 19.54 -34.52 -13.21
C GLN A 9 19.66 -35.52 -12.07
N GLY A 10 20.38 -35.14 -11.01
CA GLY A 10 20.30 -35.85 -9.74
C GLY A 10 18.90 -35.71 -9.17
N HIS A 11 18.25 -36.83 -8.86
CA HIS A 11 17.01 -36.88 -8.08
C HIS A 11 17.28 -36.31 -6.68
N GLN A 12 17.16 -34.99 -6.54
CA GLN A 12 17.14 -34.31 -5.25
C GLN A 12 15.67 -34.21 -4.83
N THR A 13 15.20 -35.17 -4.03
CA THR A 13 13.82 -35.29 -3.53
C THR A 13 13.32 -34.04 -2.77
N SER A 14 14.17 -33.05 -2.53
CA SER A 14 13.86 -31.81 -1.83
C SER A 14 14.05 -30.53 -2.65
N ALA A 15 14.72 -30.53 -3.81
CA ALA A 15 15.08 -29.32 -4.53
C ALA A 15 14.91 -29.49 -6.05
N ARG A 16 14.14 -28.59 -6.67
CA ARG A 16 13.93 -28.52 -8.12
C ARG A 16 14.70 -27.31 -8.64
N VAL A 17 15.55 -27.51 -9.64
CA VAL A 17 16.19 -26.40 -10.38
C VAL A 17 15.11 -25.76 -11.25
N ILE A 18 14.86 -24.47 -11.03
CA ILE A 18 13.91 -23.67 -11.81
C ILE A 18 14.68 -22.50 -12.41
N GLU A 19 14.52 -22.24 -13.70
CA GLU A 19 15.10 -21.08 -14.37
C GLU A 19 14.46 -19.82 -13.78
N GLN A 20 15.25 -19.04 -13.03
CA GLN A 20 14.77 -17.92 -12.25
C GLN A 20 15.48 -16.65 -12.73
N SER A 21 14.82 -15.96 -13.65
CA SER A 21 15.32 -14.84 -14.48
C SER A 21 16.11 -15.26 -15.72
N THR A 22 16.11 -14.39 -16.73
CA THR A 22 16.77 -14.52 -18.04
C THR A 22 18.28 -14.84 -18.00
N ARG A 23 18.90 -15.00 -16.80
CA ARG A 23 20.36 -15.18 -16.69
C ARG A 23 20.86 -16.16 -15.61
N GLU A 24 20.09 -16.53 -14.60
CA GLU A 24 20.59 -17.38 -13.50
C GLU A 24 19.63 -18.53 -13.14
N GLU A 25 20.15 -19.76 -13.05
CA GLU A 25 19.39 -20.92 -12.58
C GLU A 25 19.33 -20.91 -11.04
N GLY A 26 18.12 -20.81 -10.47
CA GLY A 26 17.90 -20.84 -9.03
C GLY A 26 17.60 -22.26 -8.53
N ILE A 27 18.27 -22.69 -7.46
CA ILE A 27 17.92 -23.94 -6.76
C ILE A 27 16.83 -23.63 -5.74
N VAL A 28 15.59 -24.05 -6.02
CA VAL A 28 14.43 -23.79 -5.17
C VAL A 28 13.94 -25.10 -4.55
N ARG A 29 13.47 -25.05 -3.30
CA ARG A 29 12.89 -26.22 -2.63
C ARG A 29 11.66 -26.71 -3.41
N ALA A 30 11.48 -28.02 -3.54
CA ALA A 30 10.31 -28.61 -4.17
C ALA A 30 9.03 -28.07 -3.51
N GLY A 31 8.21 -27.34 -4.29
CA GLY A 31 6.96 -26.71 -3.84
C GLY A 31 7.05 -25.22 -3.47
N ALA A 32 8.22 -24.60 -3.51
CA ALA A 32 8.35 -23.15 -3.29
C ALA A 32 8.17 -22.36 -4.60
N THR A 33 7.50 -21.21 -4.49
CA THR A 33 7.32 -20.26 -5.60
C THR A 33 8.63 -19.56 -5.91
N PRO A 34 9.09 -19.54 -7.18
CA PRO A 34 10.26 -18.77 -7.58
C PRO A 34 10.00 -17.28 -7.32
N VAL A 35 10.97 -16.61 -6.69
CA VAL A 35 10.90 -15.16 -6.47
C VAL A 35 11.21 -14.50 -7.81
N HIS A 36 10.17 -13.96 -8.46
CA HIS A 36 10.29 -13.39 -9.79
C HIS A 36 10.70 -11.91 -9.78
N ASP A 37 10.33 -11.14 -8.75
CA ASP A 37 10.72 -9.74 -8.54
C ASP A 37 10.55 -9.36 -7.07
N GLU A 38 11.17 -8.24 -6.65
CA GLU A 38 10.89 -7.62 -5.36
C GLU A 38 9.44 -7.10 -5.31
N HIS A 39 8.64 -7.56 -4.35
CA HIS A 39 7.34 -6.94 -4.13
C HIS A 39 7.53 -5.74 -3.22
N PRO A 40 6.93 -4.57 -3.53
CA PRO A 40 6.96 -3.45 -2.62
C PRO A 40 6.61 -3.90 -1.20
N ALA A 41 5.59 -4.77 -1.04
CA ALA A 41 5.15 -5.36 0.23
C ALA A 41 6.29 -5.79 1.19
N ASP A 42 7.43 -6.22 0.65
CA ASP A 42 8.52 -6.86 1.37
C ASP A 42 9.45 -5.87 2.11
N TRP A 43 9.48 -4.57 1.75
CA TRP A 43 10.36 -3.55 2.38
C TRP A 43 9.86 -2.97 3.73
N GLY A 44 8.68 -3.39 4.20
CA GLY A 44 8.16 -3.08 5.54
C GLY A 44 7.18 -1.90 5.70
N TRP A 45 7.25 -0.82 4.90
CA TRP A 45 6.30 0.31 5.02
C TRP A 45 5.05 0.08 4.15
N HIS A 46 4.13 -0.76 4.64
CA HIS A 46 2.88 -1.09 3.93
C HIS A 46 1.61 -1.09 4.77
N ALA A 47 1.67 -0.51 5.97
CA ALA A 47 0.51 -0.47 6.84
C ALA A 47 -0.62 0.37 6.22
N GLU A 48 -1.78 -0.24 5.99
CA GLU A 48 -3.01 0.51 5.75
C GLU A 48 -3.37 1.25 7.04
N SER A 49 -3.49 2.57 6.97
CA SER A 49 -3.76 3.40 8.16
C SER A 49 -5.09 3.05 8.86
N GLY A 50 -6.00 2.31 8.19
CA GLY A 50 -7.13 1.63 8.81
C GLY A 50 -7.99 2.50 9.73
N ARG A 51 -8.09 2.14 11.03
CA ARG A 51 -8.80 2.94 12.04
C ARG A 51 -8.00 4.17 12.47
N VAL A 52 -6.68 4.06 12.61
CA VAL A 52 -5.81 5.13 13.09
C VAL A 52 -5.85 6.32 12.14
N GLY A 53 -5.71 6.08 10.82
CA GLY A 53 -5.78 7.14 9.81
C GLY A 53 -7.09 7.92 9.83
N ARG A 54 -8.21 7.28 10.18
CA ARG A 54 -9.51 7.97 10.32
C ARG A 54 -9.56 8.85 11.57
N ILE A 55 -9.03 8.36 12.69
CA ILE A 55 -8.93 9.16 13.93
C ILE A 55 -8.04 10.37 13.66
N THR A 56 -6.86 10.15 13.05
CA THR A 56 -5.96 11.24 12.65
C THR A 56 -6.63 12.22 11.69
N GLY A 57 -7.43 11.74 10.72
CA GLY A 57 -8.19 12.60 9.82
C GLY A 57 -9.17 13.51 10.55
N TRP A 58 -9.91 12.99 11.54
CA TRP A 58 -10.79 13.82 12.38
C TRP A 58 -10.00 14.79 13.28
N LEU A 59 -8.85 14.36 13.81
CA LEU A 59 -7.96 15.26 14.57
C LEU A 59 -7.44 16.41 13.69
N MET A 60 -7.12 16.16 12.42
CA MET A 60 -6.72 17.22 11.48
C MET A 60 -7.85 18.20 11.18
N VAL A 61 -9.09 17.73 11.07
CA VAL A 61 -10.27 18.63 10.96
C VAL A 61 -10.38 19.52 12.19
N LEU A 62 -10.26 18.96 13.39
CA LEU A 62 -10.30 19.73 14.64
C LEU A 62 -9.15 20.73 14.72
N ALA A 63 -7.94 20.33 14.31
CA ALA A 63 -6.78 21.22 14.26
C ALA A 63 -7.00 22.39 13.30
N LEU A 64 -7.54 22.14 12.10
CA LEU A 64 -7.89 23.21 11.15
C LEU A 64 -8.94 24.16 11.72
N LEU A 65 -9.99 23.65 12.36
CA LEU A 65 -11.01 24.49 12.97
C LEU A 65 -10.45 25.28 14.16
N ALA A 66 -9.48 24.75 14.89
CA ALA A 66 -8.77 25.47 15.94
C ALA A 66 -7.99 26.68 15.37
N LEU A 67 -7.51 26.60 14.13
CA LEU A 67 -6.85 27.72 13.46
C LEU A 67 -7.78 28.89 13.15
N LEU A 68 -9.10 28.77 13.31
CA LEU A 68 -10.01 29.93 13.20
C LEU A 68 -9.93 30.86 14.41
N PHE A 69 -9.38 30.38 15.53
CA PHE A 69 -9.22 31.15 16.75
C PHE A 69 -7.84 31.80 16.75
N GLY A 70 -7.75 33.02 16.22
CA GLY A 70 -6.49 33.75 16.08
C GLY A 70 -6.69 35.20 15.66
N ASN A 71 -5.58 35.88 15.38
CA ASN A 71 -5.55 37.30 14.97
C ASN A 71 -5.84 37.45 13.47
N HIS A 72 -7.00 36.97 13.01
CA HIS A 72 -7.42 37.10 11.62
C HIS A 72 -8.09 38.46 11.39
N ASP A 73 -7.36 39.45 10.89
CA ASP A 73 -7.94 40.75 10.51
C ASP A 73 -8.76 40.65 9.21
N GLY A 74 -8.45 39.67 8.36
CA GLY A 74 -9.13 39.42 7.09
C GLY A 74 -9.91 38.10 7.05
N GLN A 75 -11.03 38.08 6.34
CA GLN A 75 -11.86 36.86 6.20
C GLN A 75 -11.29 35.84 5.20
N VAL A 76 -10.31 36.22 4.37
CA VAL A 76 -9.76 35.35 3.32
C VAL A 76 -9.13 34.08 3.93
N GLU A 77 -8.40 34.22 5.02
CA GLU A 77 -7.79 33.08 5.71
C GLU A 77 -8.86 32.13 6.27
N ASN A 78 -9.91 32.68 6.91
CA ASN A 78 -11.03 31.90 7.42
C ASN A 78 -11.75 31.12 6.30
N LEU A 79 -11.91 31.71 5.11
CA LEU A 79 -12.49 31.03 3.95
C LEU A 79 -11.65 29.84 3.50
N TRP A 80 -10.32 29.98 3.46
CA TRP A 80 -9.42 28.88 3.11
C TRP A 80 -9.43 27.78 4.18
N ILE A 81 -9.34 28.14 5.46
CA ILE A 81 -9.41 27.18 6.57
C ILE A 81 -10.72 26.39 6.51
N LEU A 82 -11.86 27.09 6.37
CA LEU A 82 -13.16 26.44 6.24
C LEU A 82 -13.26 25.57 4.98
N GLY A 83 -12.71 26.03 3.85
CA GLY A 83 -12.67 25.27 2.60
C GLY A 83 -11.91 23.95 2.75
N PHE A 84 -10.74 23.96 3.37
CA PHE A 84 -9.95 22.76 3.62
C PHE A 84 -10.62 21.84 4.66
N ALA A 85 -11.14 22.40 5.75
CA ALA A 85 -11.87 21.64 6.77
C ALA A 85 -13.09 20.93 6.15
N LEU A 86 -13.90 21.64 5.35
CA LEU A 86 -15.05 21.08 4.66
C LEU A 86 -14.64 19.96 3.70
N THR A 87 -13.58 20.17 2.92
CA THR A 87 -13.06 19.17 1.98
C THR A 87 -12.67 17.89 2.70
N LEU A 88 -11.94 17.98 3.81
CA LEU A 88 -11.56 16.81 4.61
C LEU A 88 -12.79 16.10 5.19
N VAL A 89 -13.74 16.85 5.76
CA VAL A 89 -14.97 16.26 6.33
C VAL A 89 -15.74 15.47 5.26
N VAL A 90 -15.90 16.05 4.06
CA VAL A 90 -16.57 15.36 2.94
C VAL A 90 -15.83 14.07 2.56
N MET A 91 -14.50 14.10 2.47
CA MET A 91 -13.70 12.90 2.18
C MET A 91 -13.87 11.81 3.25
N LEU A 92 -13.83 12.17 4.54
CA LEU A 92 -14.00 11.21 5.63
C LEU A 92 -15.41 10.60 5.65
N LEU A 93 -16.44 11.43 5.45
CA LEU A 93 -17.82 10.93 5.36
C LEU A 93 -18.02 10.02 4.14
N TRP A 94 -17.39 10.35 3.02
CA TRP A 94 -17.39 9.53 1.81
C TRP A 94 -16.71 8.17 2.06
N ASP A 95 -15.54 8.14 2.71
CA ASP A 95 -14.85 6.89 3.09
C ASP A 95 -15.76 6.01 3.96
N VAL A 96 -16.37 6.60 4.99
CA VAL A 96 -17.31 5.87 5.87
C VAL A 96 -18.49 5.31 5.08
N ARG A 97 -19.05 6.08 4.14
CA ARG A 97 -20.17 5.63 3.30
C ARG A 97 -19.75 4.52 2.33
N ARG A 98 -18.60 4.64 1.65
CA ARG A 98 -18.09 3.59 0.75
C ARG A 98 -17.90 2.28 1.49
N ARG A 99 -17.26 2.31 2.67
CA ARG A 99 -17.00 1.09 3.46
C ARG A 99 -18.29 0.44 3.96
N LYS A 100 -19.27 1.22 4.40
CA LYS A 100 -20.60 0.71 4.78
C LYS A 100 -21.35 0.04 3.63
N ASN A 101 -21.06 0.41 2.38
CA ASN A 101 -21.71 -0.12 1.18
C ASN A 101 -20.83 -1.10 0.40
N ALA A 102 -19.65 -1.48 0.90
CA ALA A 102 -18.71 -2.34 0.18
C ALA A 102 -19.26 -3.76 -0.09
N TRP A 103 -20.26 -4.21 0.67
CA TRP A 103 -20.95 -5.48 0.44
C TRP A 103 -21.95 -5.44 -0.71
N ARG A 104 -22.31 -4.24 -1.19
CA ARG A 104 -23.34 -4.00 -2.22
C ARG A 104 -22.77 -3.89 -3.63
N SER A 105 -21.44 -3.90 -3.76
CA SER A 105 -20.70 -3.81 -5.02
C SER A 105 -20.09 -5.15 -5.44
N ARG A 106 -20.70 -6.27 -5.02
CA ARG A 106 -20.36 -7.62 -5.48
C ARG A 106 -21.40 -8.12 -6.46
#